data_AF-K0T0T6-F1
#
_entry.id   AF-K0T0T6-F1
#
_cell.length_a   1.000
_cell.length_b   1.000
_cell.length_c   1.000
_cell.angle_alpha   90.00
_cell.angle_beta   90.00
_cell.angle_gamma   90.00
#
_symmetry.space_group_name_H-M   'P 1'
#
loop_
_entity.id
_entity.type
_entity.pdbx_description
1 polymer ?
#
loop_
_entity_poly.entity_id
_entity_poly.type
_entity_poly.pdbx_seq_one_letter_code
_entity_poly.pdbx_strand_id
1 'polypeptide(L)'
;MVGRDLRTSKRLDNKAYQMKGREPQEAEQALKPGRREEFRKDSPITQFSHSVRSLGSRWYGCYRRGSEKFPRTFALVFGVILPMFSLIFVSLIFGYGLSKVEAPAEEKKNNGIIGSRISLYISAAVDRIVMADQQRFCLLNYFRELEEEVTNDALQNRILNMIDGQIINFLGDSDDALLEWSGFDLGEPKSYFKRYPEDENASFLGVEVANRGEYNMSTISNVTSFLESMENCNEEIFKSTRFTSTSNMLYYFNQYNPFDDVTFNWVKCPISKKSSNQTNNGSDLLIEKNEMAEFFAAFQVESAGNQLKAVTQAWERNFDELFLSKYKSYWQDDGNNRLDARTRAFEEAFLEADGFKGCIPDTLSASWFWFVFMTTIGYGNATPETPEGQAMSYTFGFLCILMFAMVLTKASKIVGMLYDDLVQQHKATRWLRRPCVNVIVWAFYFYLWLVITAISLMSLRKVGLLGMDLSFSASFWLSFISCTTVGLGDYSINAQDIGVGSVFGLAFLFLVGLTLGAVFISSVGDACTGFSERYTRQLEEDLLNHPYHKGKERLDALPDQ
;
A
#
# COMPACT_ATOMS: atom_id res chain seq x y z
N MET A 1 13.68 34.06 -31.72
CA MET A 1 14.21 34.59 -30.45
C MET A 1 14.95 33.44 -29.78
N VAL A 2 16.27 33.34 -29.56
CA VAL A 2 17.50 34.15 -29.60
C VAL A 2 18.61 33.08 -29.84
N GLY A 3 19.72 33.22 -30.58
CA GLY A 3 20.39 34.39 -31.15
C GLY A 3 21.76 34.62 -30.51
N ARG A 4 22.79 33.86 -30.95
CA ARG A 4 24.27 34.04 -30.76
C ARG A 4 24.91 33.45 -29.48
N ASP A 5 25.98 32.66 -29.65
CA ASP A 5 27.35 33.17 -29.51
C ASP A 5 28.42 32.22 -30.12
N LEU A 6 29.05 32.64 -31.22
CA LEU A 6 30.21 32.00 -31.86
C LEU A 6 31.37 33.02 -31.82
N ARG A 7 32.13 33.06 -30.72
CA ARG A 7 33.25 33.99 -30.53
C ARG A 7 34.54 33.41 -29.96
N THR A 8 34.70 32.09 -29.92
CA THR A 8 35.93 31.45 -29.39
C THR A 8 36.88 30.89 -30.44
N SER A 9 36.53 30.87 -31.74
CA SER A 9 37.39 30.29 -32.79
C SER A 9 38.52 31.22 -33.28
N LYS A 10 38.43 32.55 -33.12
CA LYS A 10 39.44 33.49 -33.67
C LYS A 10 40.73 33.68 -32.86
N ARG A 11 40.91 33.01 -31.71
CA ARG A 11 42.12 33.16 -30.88
C ARG A 11 43.21 32.11 -31.11
N LEU A 12 42.94 31.06 -31.89
CA LEU A 12 43.94 30.02 -32.19
C LEU A 12 44.74 30.29 -33.47
N ASP A 13 44.18 31.03 -34.44
CA ASP A 13 44.87 31.28 -35.72
C ASP A 13 46.00 32.31 -35.64
N ASN A 14 46.00 33.19 -34.63
CA ASN A 14 47.05 34.21 -34.49
C ASN A 14 48.36 33.69 -33.87
N LYS A 15 48.40 32.46 -33.33
CA LYS A 15 49.65 31.86 -32.84
C LYS A 15 50.40 31.06 -33.91
N ALA A 16 49.73 30.63 -34.98
CA ALA A 16 50.37 29.89 -36.06
C ALA A 16 51.21 30.79 -36.99
N TYR A 17 50.93 32.10 -37.05
CA TYR A 17 51.62 33.03 -37.94
C TYR A 17 52.92 33.64 -37.39
N GLN A 18 53.25 33.46 -36.10
CA GLN A 18 54.48 34.02 -35.51
C GLN A 18 55.68 33.06 -35.48
N MET A 19 55.59 31.85 -36.04
CA MET A 19 56.71 30.90 -36.06
C MET A 19 57.43 30.77 -37.41
N LYS A 20 57.16 31.64 -38.39
CA LYS A 20 57.69 31.50 -39.76
C LYS A 20 59.01 32.24 -40.02
N GLY A 21 59.89 32.36 -39.02
CA GLY A 21 61.11 33.16 -39.15
C GLY A 21 62.28 32.82 -38.21
N ARG A 22 62.33 31.62 -37.61
CA ARG A 22 63.51 31.19 -36.84
C ARG A 22 64.35 30.19 -37.61
N GLU A 23 65.65 30.44 -37.59
CA GLU A 23 66.70 29.69 -38.26
C GLU A 23 66.74 28.20 -37.85
N PRO A 24 67.27 27.30 -38.72
CA PRO A 24 67.21 25.85 -38.51
C PRO A 24 68.11 25.30 -37.38
N GLN A 25 68.81 26.12 -36.61
CA GLN A 25 69.76 25.66 -35.60
C GLN A 25 69.20 25.54 -34.17
N GLU A 26 67.97 26.03 -33.90
CA GLU A 26 67.31 25.84 -32.59
C GLU A 26 66.30 24.68 -32.56
N ALA A 27 65.95 24.08 -33.70
CA ALA A 27 64.93 23.01 -33.77
C ALA A 27 65.43 21.66 -33.23
N GLU A 28 66.75 21.44 -33.13
CA GLU A 28 67.32 20.15 -32.69
C GLU A 28 67.55 20.07 -31.17
N GLN A 29 67.49 21.19 -30.44
CA GLN A 29 67.55 21.19 -28.97
C GLN A 29 66.19 21.05 -28.27
N ALA A 30 65.08 21.14 -29.02
CA ALA A 30 63.72 20.97 -28.50
C ALA A 30 63.26 19.49 -28.40
N LEU A 31 64.07 18.54 -28.85
CA LEU A 31 63.80 17.09 -28.82
C LEU A 31 64.53 16.35 -27.69
N LYS A 32 64.82 17.03 -26.57
CA LYS A 32 65.09 16.30 -25.32
C LYS A 32 63.76 15.78 -24.78
N PRO A 33 63.63 14.48 -24.44
CA PRO A 33 62.42 13.97 -23.79
C PRO A 33 62.22 14.72 -22.49
N GLY A 34 61.33 15.71 -22.55
CA GLY A 34 60.85 16.47 -21.42
C GLY A 34 60.37 15.47 -20.39
N ARG A 35 61.06 15.51 -19.24
CA ARG A 35 60.68 14.95 -17.96
C ARG A 35 59.15 14.96 -17.88
N ARG A 36 58.53 13.77 -17.96
CA ARG A 36 57.08 13.58 -17.76
C ARG A 36 56.75 14.33 -16.47
N GLU A 37 56.14 15.49 -16.59
CA GLU A 37 55.35 16.03 -15.49
C GLU A 37 54.28 14.97 -15.26
N GLU A 38 54.49 14.17 -14.22
CA GLU A 38 53.43 13.40 -13.60
C GLU A 38 52.35 14.42 -13.27
N PHE A 39 51.38 14.53 -14.19
CA PHE A 39 50.06 15.07 -13.92
C PHE A 39 49.47 14.13 -12.86
N ARG A 40 49.86 14.38 -11.61
CA ARG A 40 49.32 13.77 -10.42
C ARG A 40 47.88 14.26 -10.37
N LYS A 41 47.00 13.58 -11.10
CA LYS A 41 45.56 13.74 -10.99
C LYS A 41 45.27 13.62 -9.50
N ASP A 42 44.98 14.75 -8.88
CA ASP A 42 44.48 14.81 -7.52
C ASP A 42 43.36 13.79 -7.43
N SER A 43 43.62 12.71 -6.68
CA SER A 43 42.66 11.63 -6.57
C SER A 43 41.38 12.22 -5.98
N PRO A 44 40.18 11.74 -6.36
CA PRO A 44 38.91 12.27 -5.85
C PRO A 44 38.81 12.29 -4.31
N ILE A 45 39.70 11.58 -3.62
CA ILE A 45 39.90 11.61 -2.17
C ILE A 45 40.35 13.00 -1.66
N THR A 46 41.19 13.75 -2.39
CA THR A 46 41.66 15.08 -1.93
C THR A 46 40.59 16.16 -2.05
N GLN A 47 39.70 16.10 -3.06
CA GLN A 47 38.59 17.06 -3.20
C GLN A 47 37.57 16.96 -2.08
N PHE A 48 37.29 15.76 -1.55
CA PHE A 48 36.36 15.60 -0.43
C PHE A 48 36.88 16.25 0.87
N SER A 49 38.21 16.33 1.04
CA SER A 49 38.83 16.91 2.24
C SER A 49 38.59 18.41 2.43
N HIS A 50 38.30 19.16 1.36
CA HIS A 50 38.12 20.61 1.44
C HIS A 50 36.75 21.04 1.98
N SER A 51 35.70 20.21 1.84
CA SER A 51 34.34 20.58 2.26
C SER A 51 34.05 20.36 3.75
N VAL A 52 34.96 19.69 4.49
CA VAL A 52 34.72 19.26 5.89
C VAL A 52 35.39 20.18 6.92
N ARG A 53 36.05 21.28 6.50
CA ARG A 53 36.84 22.15 7.39
C ARG A 53 36.02 22.93 8.45
N SER A 54 34.68 22.93 8.42
CA SER A 54 33.85 23.65 9.41
C SER A 54 33.33 22.79 10.58
N LEU A 55 33.48 21.46 10.54
CA LEU A 55 33.10 20.61 11.69
C LEU A 55 34.26 20.52 12.69
N GLY A 56 33.96 20.81 13.96
CA GLY A 56 34.92 21.06 15.04
C GLY A 56 36.18 20.18 15.09
N SER A 57 37.31 20.81 15.47
CA SER A 57 38.68 20.29 15.40
C SER A 57 38.92 18.89 15.98
N ARG A 58 38.07 18.43 16.90
CA ARG A 58 38.19 17.13 17.56
C ARG A 58 37.73 15.96 16.69
N TRP A 59 36.69 16.14 15.86
CA TRP A 59 36.19 15.10 14.94
C TRP A 59 37.09 14.93 13.72
N TYR A 60 37.71 16.03 13.27
CA TYR A 60 38.60 16.03 12.11
C TYR A 60 39.83 15.13 12.29
N GLY A 61 40.35 15.02 13.52
CA GLY A 61 41.51 14.16 13.83
C GLY A 61 41.22 12.67 13.65
N CYS A 62 40.07 12.19 14.15
CA CYS A 62 39.65 10.80 13.97
C CYS A 62 39.29 10.49 12.52
N TYR A 63 38.56 11.40 11.85
CA TYR A 63 38.20 11.29 10.43
C TYR A 63 39.46 11.15 9.57
N ARG A 64 40.43 12.04 9.74
CA ARG A 64 41.69 12.04 8.98
C ARG A 64 42.47 10.75 9.21
N ARG A 65 42.71 10.38 10.47
CA ARG A 65 43.48 9.17 10.82
C ARG A 65 42.83 7.88 10.30
N GLY A 66 41.50 7.80 10.33
CA GLY A 66 40.74 6.69 9.76
C GLY A 66 40.86 6.62 8.23
N SER A 67 40.69 7.75 7.55
CA SER A 67 40.79 7.84 6.08
C SER A 67 42.20 7.50 5.56
N GLU A 68 43.25 7.86 6.31
CA GLU A 68 44.63 7.53 5.95
C GLU A 68 44.95 6.04 6.15
N LYS A 69 44.41 5.40 7.20
CA LYS A 69 44.68 3.99 7.52
C LYS A 69 43.88 3.00 6.67
N PHE A 70 42.62 3.32 6.37
CA PHE A 70 41.71 2.42 5.64
C PHE A 70 40.91 3.17 4.56
N PRO A 71 41.56 3.72 3.51
CA PRO A 71 40.92 4.60 2.55
C PRO A 71 39.72 3.95 1.82
N ARG A 72 39.80 2.64 1.53
CA ARG A 72 38.73 1.89 0.85
C ARG A 72 37.49 1.72 1.71
N THR A 73 37.67 1.18 2.91
CA THR A 73 36.58 1.00 3.88
C THR A 73 35.94 2.34 4.23
N PHE A 74 36.76 3.37 4.36
CA PHE A 74 36.30 4.71 4.63
C PHE A 74 35.46 5.28 3.49
N ALA A 75 35.92 5.16 2.24
CA ALA A 75 35.16 5.57 1.06
C ALA A 75 33.84 4.80 0.93
N LEU A 76 33.81 3.51 1.24
CA LEU A 76 32.59 2.71 1.25
C LEU A 76 31.61 3.19 2.33
N VAL A 77 32.07 3.34 3.57
CA VAL A 77 31.20 3.71 4.69
C VAL A 77 30.65 5.13 4.52
N PHE A 78 31.51 6.11 4.27
CA PHE A 78 31.10 7.53 4.22
C PHE A 78 30.61 7.98 2.83
N GLY A 79 31.03 7.29 1.77
CA GLY A 79 30.66 7.64 0.40
C GLY A 79 29.49 6.84 -0.17
N VAL A 80 29.19 5.66 0.39
CA VAL A 80 28.10 4.79 -0.09
C VAL A 80 27.08 4.55 1.03
N ILE A 81 27.51 3.92 2.13
CA ILE A 81 26.59 3.42 3.17
C ILE A 81 25.87 4.57 3.89
N LEU A 82 26.62 5.54 4.42
CA LEU A 82 26.04 6.66 5.18
C LEU A 82 25.08 7.52 4.33
N PRO A 83 25.41 7.91 3.08
CA PRO A 83 24.46 8.56 2.19
C PRO A 83 23.20 7.73 1.91
N MET A 84 23.32 6.42 1.71
CA MET A 84 22.14 5.55 1.54
C MET A 84 21.23 5.57 2.78
N PHE A 85 21.79 5.45 3.98
CA PHE A 85 21.00 5.58 5.21
C PHE A 85 20.37 6.97 5.35
N SER A 86 21.06 8.03 4.92
CA SER A 86 20.47 9.38 4.93
C SER A 86 19.23 9.48 4.05
N LEU A 87 19.19 8.77 2.91
CA LEU A 87 17.99 8.70 2.07
C LEU A 87 16.83 8.00 2.79
N ILE A 88 17.10 6.90 3.51
CA ILE A 88 16.09 6.19 4.31
C ILE A 88 15.57 7.10 5.43
N PHE A 89 16.42 7.88 6.09
CA PHE A 89 15.98 8.86 7.08
C PHE A 89 15.14 9.98 6.47
N VAL A 90 15.49 10.45 5.28
CA VAL A 90 14.69 11.44 4.56
C VAL A 90 13.31 10.88 4.23
N SER A 91 13.21 9.63 3.77
CA SER A 91 11.90 9.00 3.52
C SER A 91 11.09 8.83 4.81
N LEU A 92 11.73 8.61 5.97
CA LEU A 92 11.05 8.57 7.27
C LEU A 92 10.46 9.93 7.67
N ILE A 93 11.22 11.02 7.47
CA ILE A 93 10.78 12.39 7.81
C ILE A 93 9.58 12.79 6.95
N PHE A 94 9.67 12.59 5.64
CA PHE A 94 8.56 12.91 4.74
C PHE A 94 7.40 11.93 4.88
N GLY A 95 7.67 10.66 5.17
CA GLY A 95 6.66 9.66 5.55
C GLY A 95 5.81 10.10 6.73
N TYR A 96 6.43 10.57 7.80
CA TYR A 96 5.73 11.11 8.96
C TYR A 96 4.85 12.32 8.63
N GLY A 97 5.36 13.22 7.79
CA GLY A 97 4.58 14.37 7.32
C GLY A 97 3.36 13.95 6.50
N LEU A 98 3.54 12.97 5.60
CA LEU A 98 2.47 12.52 4.70
C LEU A 98 1.38 11.76 5.45
N SER A 99 1.75 10.84 6.34
CA SER A 99 0.76 10.07 7.11
C SER A 99 -0.12 10.99 7.94
N LYS A 100 0.43 12.05 8.54
CA LYS A 100 -0.36 13.04 9.28
C LYS A 100 -1.37 13.81 8.44
N VAL A 101 -1.04 14.04 7.16
CA VAL A 101 -1.91 14.78 6.24
C VAL A 101 -2.99 13.88 5.66
N GLU A 102 -2.64 12.65 5.28
CA GLU A 102 -3.56 11.71 4.64
C GLU A 102 -4.44 10.94 5.63
N ALA A 103 -3.97 10.68 6.86
CA ALA A 103 -4.69 9.86 7.84
C ALA A 103 -6.15 10.31 8.07
N PRO A 104 -6.46 11.59 8.35
CA PRO A 104 -7.84 11.99 8.62
C PRO A 104 -8.79 11.79 7.44
N ALA A 105 -8.28 11.93 6.21
CA ALA A 105 -9.08 11.71 5.00
C ALA A 105 -9.35 10.21 4.76
N GLU A 106 -8.35 9.36 4.99
CA GLU A 106 -8.49 7.91 4.92
C GLU A 106 -9.43 7.39 6.02
N GLU A 107 -9.30 7.86 7.27
CA GLU A 107 -10.21 7.53 8.38
C GLU A 107 -11.66 7.85 8.02
N LYS A 108 -11.92 9.07 7.52
CA LYS A 108 -13.26 9.50 7.10
C LYS A 108 -13.81 8.65 5.96
N LYS A 109 -12.98 8.35 4.94
CA LYS A 109 -13.36 7.51 3.81
C LYS A 109 -13.72 6.09 4.27
N ASN A 110 -12.86 5.50 5.11
CA ASN A 110 -13.05 4.16 5.63
C ASN A 110 -14.26 4.06 6.55
N ASN A 111 -14.50 5.04 7.43
CA ASN A 111 -15.72 5.10 8.24
C ASN A 111 -16.98 5.14 7.37
N GLY A 112 -16.97 5.93 6.28
CA GLY A 112 -18.07 5.96 5.33
C GLY A 112 -18.32 4.61 4.65
N ILE A 113 -17.24 3.91 4.28
CA ILE A 113 -17.30 2.56 3.68
C ILE A 113 -17.84 1.54 4.68
N ILE A 114 -17.31 1.51 5.91
CA ILE A 114 -17.74 0.60 6.98
C ILE A 114 -19.20 0.86 7.34
N GLY A 115 -19.58 2.12 7.57
CA GLY A 115 -20.96 2.52 7.81
C GLY A 115 -21.88 2.04 6.70
N SER A 116 -21.61 2.41 5.45
CA SER A 116 -22.44 1.99 4.30
C SER A 116 -22.65 0.47 4.23
N ARG A 117 -21.62 -0.32 4.55
CA ARG A 117 -21.73 -1.79 4.58
C ARG A 117 -22.56 -2.31 5.74
N ILE A 118 -22.40 -1.73 6.92
CA ILE A 118 -23.20 -2.09 8.09
C ILE A 118 -24.67 -1.73 7.85
N SER A 119 -24.96 -0.58 7.22
CA SER A 119 -26.34 -0.23 6.82
C SER A 119 -26.94 -1.26 5.87
N LEU A 120 -26.18 -1.75 4.88
CA LEU A 120 -26.64 -2.83 3.99
C LEU A 120 -26.91 -4.13 4.75
N TYR A 121 -26.03 -4.49 5.70
CA TYR A 121 -26.22 -5.67 6.54
C TYR A 121 -27.48 -5.54 7.41
N ILE A 122 -27.67 -4.38 8.05
CA ILE A 122 -28.84 -4.11 8.89
C ILE A 122 -30.10 -4.11 8.04
N SER A 123 -30.12 -3.49 6.85
CA SER A 123 -31.26 -3.56 5.94
C SER A 123 -31.60 -5.01 5.61
N ALA A 124 -30.61 -5.83 5.24
CA ALA A 124 -30.84 -7.23 4.93
C ALA A 124 -31.34 -8.06 6.13
N ALA A 125 -30.89 -7.73 7.35
CA ALA A 125 -31.36 -8.37 8.58
C ALA A 125 -32.79 -7.95 8.93
N VAL A 126 -33.09 -6.64 8.85
CA VAL A 126 -34.43 -6.09 9.05
C VAL A 126 -35.39 -6.68 8.03
N ASP A 127 -35.01 -6.79 6.76
CA ASP A 127 -35.85 -7.41 5.73
C ASP A 127 -36.17 -8.87 6.07
N ARG A 128 -35.21 -9.63 6.62
CA ARG A 128 -35.50 -11.01 7.07
C ARG A 128 -36.48 -11.06 8.23
N ILE A 129 -36.33 -10.16 9.19
CA ILE A 129 -37.24 -10.07 10.35
C ILE A 129 -38.63 -9.65 9.87
N VAL A 130 -38.71 -8.61 9.05
CA VAL A 130 -39.97 -8.13 8.48
C VAL A 130 -40.64 -9.23 7.66
N MET A 131 -39.89 -10.00 6.85
CA MET A 131 -40.44 -11.13 6.09
C MET A 131 -40.90 -12.28 6.98
N ALA A 132 -40.20 -12.55 8.08
CA ALA A 132 -40.62 -13.56 9.06
C ALA A 132 -41.89 -13.12 9.82
N ASP A 133 -41.94 -11.87 10.25
CA ASP A 133 -43.08 -11.27 10.95
C ASP A 133 -44.25 -10.94 10.02
N GLN A 134 -44.02 -10.79 8.72
CA GLN A 134 -45.06 -10.53 7.72
C GLN A 134 -46.09 -11.66 7.72
N GLN A 135 -45.64 -12.92 7.80
CA GLN A 135 -46.55 -14.07 7.91
C GLN A 135 -47.43 -13.97 9.16
N ARG A 136 -46.84 -13.52 10.27
CA ARG A 136 -47.55 -13.33 11.54
C ARG A 136 -48.55 -12.17 11.46
N PHE A 137 -48.18 -11.06 10.85
CA PHE A 137 -49.04 -9.90 10.68
C PHE A 137 -50.24 -10.20 9.78
N CYS A 138 -50.01 -10.92 8.68
CA CYS A 138 -51.09 -11.39 7.81
C CYS A 138 -52.02 -12.36 8.52
N LEU A 139 -51.48 -13.29 9.31
CA LEU A 139 -52.27 -14.22 10.11
C LEU A 139 -53.15 -13.48 11.13
N LEU A 140 -52.59 -12.49 11.83
CA LEU A 140 -53.31 -11.67 12.81
C LEU A 140 -54.42 -10.83 12.16
N ASN A 141 -54.15 -10.21 11.01
CA ASN A 141 -55.16 -9.44 10.28
C ASN A 141 -56.31 -10.35 9.78
N TYR A 142 -55.99 -11.52 9.24
CA TYR A 142 -57.01 -12.50 8.83
C TYR A 142 -57.91 -12.91 9.99
N PHE A 143 -57.34 -13.19 11.17
CA PHE A 143 -58.13 -13.53 12.35
C PHE A 143 -58.96 -12.36 12.88
N ARG A 144 -58.48 -11.13 12.74
CA ARG A 144 -59.24 -9.93 13.11
C ARG A 144 -60.43 -9.71 12.18
N GLU A 145 -60.27 -9.93 10.87
CA GLU A 145 -61.38 -9.85 9.91
C GLU A 145 -62.44 -10.93 10.18
N LEU A 146 -61.99 -12.16 10.50
CA LEU A 146 -62.88 -13.23 10.94
C LEU A 146 -63.64 -12.90 12.24
N GLU A 147 -63.03 -12.15 13.16
CA GLU A 147 -63.68 -11.72 14.39
C GLU A 147 -64.87 -10.79 14.11
N GLU A 148 -64.78 -9.94 13.08
CA GLU A 148 -65.88 -9.05 12.69
C GLU A 148 -67.04 -9.80 12.00
N GLU A 149 -66.79 -10.93 11.33
CA GLU A 149 -67.83 -11.72 10.65
C GLU A 149 -68.49 -12.79 11.53
N VAL A 150 -67.80 -13.29 12.57
CA VAL A 150 -68.29 -14.41 13.39
C VAL A 150 -69.00 -13.90 14.65
N THR A 151 -70.34 -13.77 14.59
CA THR A 151 -71.19 -13.42 15.75
C THR A 151 -71.39 -14.56 16.78
N ASN A 152 -70.57 -15.61 16.75
CA ASN A 152 -70.74 -16.79 17.60
C ASN A 152 -69.64 -16.83 18.67
N ASP A 153 -69.99 -16.35 19.87
CA ASP A 153 -69.12 -16.23 21.06
C ASP A 153 -68.31 -17.51 21.36
N ALA A 154 -68.85 -18.69 21.06
CA ALA A 154 -68.17 -19.97 21.32
C ALA A 154 -67.02 -20.24 20.35
N LEU A 155 -67.13 -19.81 19.09
CA LEU A 155 -66.08 -19.96 18.08
C LEU A 155 -65.01 -18.89 18.26
N GLN A 156 -65.43 -17.66 18.56
CA GLN A 156 -64.56 -16.53 18.86
C GLN A 156 -63.65 -16.84 20.06
N ASN A 157 -64.19 -17.37 21.17
CA ASN A 157 -63.39 -17.79 22.32
C ASN A 157 -62.42 -18.95 22.01
N ARG A 158 -62.75 -19.83 21.05
CA ARG A 158 -61.90 -20.97 20.70
C ARG A 158 -60.74 -20.56 19.79
N ILE A 159 -60.99 -19.60 18.91
CA ILE A 159 -59.97 -18.96 18.06
C ILE A 159 -59.04 -18.12 18.95
N LEU A 160 -59.57 -17.29 19.84
CA LEU A 160 -58.78 -16.48 20.77
C LEU A 160 -57.90 -17.34 21.70
N ASN A 161 -58.41 -18.46 22.23
CA ASN A 161 -57.58 -19.36 23.06
C ASN A 161 -56.51 -20.13 22.26
N MET A 162 -56.72 -20.42 20.98
CA MET A 162 -55.66 -20.99 20.12
C MET A 162 -54.59 -19.95 19.80
N ILE A 163 -55.03 -18.72 19.50
CA ILE A 163 -54.16 -17.58 19.22
C ILE A 163 -53.33 -17.26 20.47
N ASP A 164 -53.95 -17.04 21.62
CA ASP A 164 -53.23 -16.75 22.88
C ASP A 164 -52.35 -17.91 23.34
N GLY A 165 -52.80 -19.16 23.20
CA GLY A 165 -52.03 -20.34 23.58
C GLY A 165 -50.78 -20.56 22.72
N GLN A 166 -50.83 -20.23 21.42
CA GLN A 166 -49.66 -20.30 20.55
C GLN A 166 -48.81 -19.03 20.59
N ILE A 167 -49.43 -17.86 20.72
CA ILE A 167 -48.72 -16.57 20.82
C ILE A 167 -47.95 -16.46 22.14
N ILE A 168 -48.50 -16.89 23.27
CA ILE A 168 -47.80 -16.79 24.57
C ILE A 168 -46.62 -17.77 24.65
N ASN A 169 -46.78 -19.00 24.13
CA ASN A 169 -45.68 -19.97 24.09
C ASN A 169 -44.58 -19.59 23.08
N PHE A 170 -44.88 -18.73 22.10
CA PHE A 170 -43.93 -18.29 21.08
C PHE A 170 -43.32 -16.90 21.39
N LEU A 171 -44.05 -16.00 22.07
CA LEU A 171 -43.57 -14.70 22.54
C LEU A 171 -42.71 -14.79 23.81
N GLY A 172 -42.96 -15.80 24.66
CA GLY A 172 -42.10 -16.07 25.82
C GLY A 172 -40.64 -16.32 25.43
N ASP A 173 -40.39 -16.81 24.20
CA ASP A 173 -39.04 -17.00 23.63
C ASP A 173 -38.53 -15.77 22.85
N SER A 174 -39.39 -14.84 22.42
CA SER A 174 -38.97 -13.74 21.52
C SER A 174 -38.43 -12.50 22.23
N ASP A 175 -38.94 -12.17 23.41
CA ASP A 175 -38.41 -11.05 24.20
C ASP A 175 -37.02 -11.37 24.77
N ASP A 176 -36.77 -12.64 25.09
CA ASP A 176 -35.42 -13.13 25.43
C ASP A 176 -34.52 -13.20 24.16
N ALA A 177 -35.03 -13.60 22.99
CA ALA A 177 -34.26 -13.60 21.74
C ALA A 177 -33.89 -12.20 21.19
N LEU A 178 -34.67 -11.15 21.52
CA LEU A 178 -34.39 -9.75 21.18
C LEU A 178 -33.51 -9.03 22.22
N LEU A 179 -33.45 -9.52 23.47
CA LEU A 179 -32.50 -9.05 24.49
C LEU A 179 -31.15 -9.79 24.42
N GLU A 180 -31.12 -11.01 23.86
CA GLU A 180 -29.90 -11.75 23.53
C GLU A 180 -29.20 -11.23 22.24
N TRP A 181 -29.75 -10.19 21.61
CA TRP A 181 -29.20 -9.48 20.43
C TRP A 181 -27.99 -8.57 20.73
N SER A 182 -27.35 -8.72 21.89
CA SER A 182 -26.24 -7.87 22.36
C SER A 182 -24.85 -8.32 21.89
N GLY A 183 -24.76 -9.09 20.80
CA GLY A 183 -23.49 -9.54 20.24
C GLY A 183 -23.53 -9.73 18.74
N PHE A 184 -23.25 -8.66 17.99
CA PHE A 184 -22.87 -8.76 16.57
C PHE A 184 -21.48 -9.40 16.49
N ASP A 185 -21.38 -10.66 16.04
CA ASP A 185 -20.11 -11.28 15.64
C ASP A 185 -20.04 -11.30 14.11
N LEU A 186 -19.57 -10.20 13.50
CA LEU A 186 -19.32 -10.10 12.05
C LEU A 186 -18.14 -10.98 11.58
N GLY A 187 -17.50 -11.73 12.49
CA GLY A 187 -16.28 -12.49 12.22
C GLY A 187 -16.46 -13.73 11.34
N GLU A 188 -17.66 -14.28 11.27
CA GLU A 188 -18.10 -15.39 10.41
C GLU A 188 -19.59 -15.59 10.71
N PRO A 189 -20.46 -15.92 9.73
CA PRO A 189 -21.82 -16.36 10.05
C PRO A 189 -21.72 -17.70 10.79
N LYS A 190 -21.51 -17.68 12.11
CA LYS A 190 -21.78 -18.84 12.95
C LYS A 190 -23.27 -19.08 12.78
N SER A 191 -23.57 -20.17 12.10
CA SER A 191 -24.91 -20.71 11.98
C SER A 191 -25.43 -21.08 13.38
N TYR A 192 -25.86 -20.09 14.14
CA TYR A 192 -26.78 -20.26 15.27
C TYR A 192 -28.22 -20.24 14.75
N PHE A 193 -28.45 -20.94 13.66
CA PHE A 193 -29.60 -21.82 13.62
C PHE A 193 -29.01 -23.20 13.77
N LYS A 194 -29.19 -23.81 14.95
CA LYS A 194 -29.09 -25.25 15.10
C LYS A 194 -29.96 -25.81 13.99
N ARG A 195 -29.34 -26.37 12.95
CA ARG A 195 -30.03 -27.14 11.93
C ARG A 195 -30.75 -28.19 12.75
N TYR A 196 -32.07 -28.03 12.93
CA TYR A 196 -32.88 -29.14 13.38
C TYR A 196 -32.53 -30.29 12.44
N PRO A 197 -32.23 -31.48 12.98
CA PRO A 197 -31.89 -32.61 12.13
C PRO A 197 -32.92 -32.70 11.02
N GLU A 198 -32.44 -32.94 9.80
CA GLU A 198 -33.24 -33.28 8.64
C GLU A 198 -34.07 -34.54 9.00
N ASP A 199 -35.14 -34.35 9.77
CA ASP A 199 -36.24 -35.28 9.79
C ASP A 199 -36.95 -35.05 8.46
N GLU A 200 -36.74 -35.97 7.52
CA GLU A 200 -37.42 -36.08 6.22
C GLU A 200 -38.97 -36.16 6.32
N ASN A 201 -39.55 -35.89 7.49
CA ASN A 201 -40.99 -35.90 7.76
C ASN A 201 -41.52 -34.59 8.36
N ALA A 202 -40.72 -33.52 8.49
CA ALA A 202 -41.26 -32.21 8.86
C ALA A 202 -41.91 -31.54 7.65
N SER A 203 -43.13 -31.98 7.34
CA SER A 203 -44.00 -31.36 6.36
C SER A 203 -44.31 -29.91 6.75
N PHE A 204 -43.95 -29.02 5.85
CA PHE A 204 -44.23 -27.59 5.86
C PHE A 204 -45.75 -27.38 5.83
N LEU A 205 -46.40 -27.20 7.00
CA LEU A 205 -47.84 -26.93 7.16
C LEU A 205 -48.74 -27.60 6.11
N GLY A 206 -48.43 -28.85 5.77
CA GLY A 206 -49.29 -29.67 4.95
C GLY A 206 -50.36 -30.13 5.89
N VAL A 207 -51.53 -29.49 5.84
CA VAL A 207 -52.74 -30.10 6.41
C VAL A 207 -52.96 -31.38 5.62
N GLU A 208 -52.33 -32.47 6.06
CA GLU A 208 -52.58 -33.80 5.54
C GLU A 208 -53.94 -34.20 6.09
N VAL A 209 -54.98 -33.79 5.36
CA VAL A 209 -56.36 -34.16 5.64
C VAL A 209 -56.45 -35.66 5.42
N ALA A 210 -56.29 -36.41 6.52
CA ALA A 210 -56.42 -37.85 6.53
C ALA A 210 -57.76 -38.26 5.91
N ASN A 211 -57.63 -39.13 4.91
CA ASN A 211 -58.65 -39.53 3.95
C ASN A 211 -59.67 -40.51 4.56
N ARG A 212 -60.38 -40.10 5.63
CA ARG A 212 -61.50 -40.85 6.21
C ARG A 212 -62.60 -39.92 6.73
N GLY A 213 -63.62 -39.71 5.91
CA GLY A 213 -64.89 -39.09 6.29
C GLY A 213 -65.30 -37.99 5.31
N GLU A 214 -66.58 -37.98 4.92
CA GLU A 214 -67.20 -36.94 4.11
C GLU A 214 -66.96 -35.57 4.75
N TYR A 215 -66.07 -34.77 4.17
CA TYR A 215 -65.89 -33.38 4.58
C TYR A 215 -67.00 -32.53 3.96
N ASN A 216 -67.65 -31.76 4.82
CA ASN A 216 -68.68 -30.80 4.44
C ASN A 216 -68.07 -29.73 3.52
N MET A 217 -68.76 -29.37 2.44
CA MET A 217 -68.27 -28.46 1.38
C MET A 217 -67.88 -27.06 1.94
N SER A 218 -68.36 -26.71 3.15
CA SER A 218 -68.01 -25.48 3.87
C SER A 218 -66.56 -25.40 4.35
N THR A 219 -65.92 -26.53 4.69
CA THR A 219 -64.54 -26.51 5.21
C THR A 219 -63.53 -26.18 4.10
N ILE A 220 -63.81 -26.58 2.86
CA ILE A 220 -62.97 -26.28 1.70
C ILE A 220 -63.07 -24.79 1.34
N SER A 221 -64.28 -24.22 1.39
CA SER A 221 -64.50 -22.78 1.13
C SER A 221 -63.67 -21.89 2.06
N ASN A 222 -63.57 -22.26 3.34
CA ASN A 222 -62.83 -21.50 4.35
C ASN A 222 -61.30 -21.59 4.18
N VAL A 223 -60.79 -22.66 3.57
CA VAL A 223 -59.36 -22.79 3.28
C VAL A 223 -58.99 -21.96 2.05
N THR A 224 -59.83 -21.94 1.01
CA THR A 224 -59.59 -21.05 -0.15
C THR A 224 -59.66 -19.57 0.23
N SER A 225 -60.61 -19.16 1.08
CA SER A 225 -60.70 -17.76 1.53
C SER A 225 -59.50 -17.36 2.39
N PHE A 226 -58.98 -18.27 3.22
CA PHE A 226 -57.75 -18.05 3.98
C PHE A 226 -56.54 -17.85 3.07
N LEU A 227 -56.37 -18.74 2.07
CA LEU A 227 -55.25 -18.64 1.13
C LEU A 227 -55.32 -17.36 0.29
N GLU A 228 -56.52 -16.96 -0.15
CA GLU A 228 -56.74 -15.72 -0.90
C GLU A 228 -56.48 -14.47 -0.05
N SER A 229 -56.87 -14.46 1.23
CA SER A 229 -56.57 -13.36 2.16
C SER A 229 -55.06 -13.27 2.46
N MET A 230 -54.36 -14.40 2.62
CA MET A 230 -52.91 -14.43 2.79
C MET A 230 -52.16 -13.93 1.53
N GLU A 231 -52.66 -14.26 0.33
CA GLU A 231 -52.11 -13.78 -0.94
C GLU A 231 -52.30 -12.26 -1.10
N ASN A 232 -53.51 -11.77 -0.79
CA ASN A 232 -53.83 -10.33 -0.81
C ASN A 232 -53.04 -9.52 0.22
N CYS A 233 -52.90 -10.03 1.45
CA CYS A 233 -52.09 -9.39 2.49
C CYS A 233 -50.61 -9.32 2.11
N ASN A 234 -50.09 -10.40 1.50
CA ASN A 234 -48.74 -10.38 0.96
C ASN A 234 -48.59 -9.33 -0.15
N GLU A 235 -49.56 -9.20 -1.05
CA GLU A 235 -49.50 -8.22 -2.14
C GLU A 235 -49.59 -6.77 -1.63
N GLU A 236 -50.42 -6.48 -0.63
CA GLU A 236 -50.50 -5.15 -0.01
C GLU A 236 -49.23 -4.79 0.76
N ILE A 237 -48.70 -5.72 1.57
CA ILE A 237 -47.45 -5.49 2.29
C ILE A 237 -46.34 -5.27 1.29
N PHE A 238 -46.23 -6.11 0.24
CA PHE A 238 -45.21 -5.97 -0.81
C PHE A 238 -45.36 -4.68 -1.64
N LYS A 239 -46.58 -4.15 -1.81
CA LYS A 239 -46.83 -2.82 -2.40
C LYS A 239 -46.42 -1.68 -1.46
N SER A 240 -46.56 -1.87 -0.14
CA SER A 240 -46.21 -0.89 0.89
C SER A 240 -44.71 -0.85 1.18
N THR A 241 -44.04 -2.01 1.19
CA THR A 241 -42.59 -2.14 1.26
C THR A 241 -42.03 -2.01 -0.15
N ARG A 242 -41.86 -0.78 -0.63
CA ARG A 242 -40.94 -0.48 -1.76
C ARG A 242 -39.49 -0.79 -1.37
N PHE A 243 -39.16 -2.05 -1.13
CA PHE A 243 -37.78 -2.50 -0.96
C PHE A 243 -37.39 -3.30 -2.20
N THR A 244 -36.52 -2.69 -3.00
CA THR A 244 -35.88 -3.30 -4.17
C THR A 244 -35.17 -4.60 -3.79
N SER A 245 -35.69 -5.73 -4.28
CA SER A 245 -35.04 -7.04 -4.47
C SER A 245 -33.76 -7.27 -3.63
N THR A 246 -33.95 -7.66 -2.38
CA THR A 246 -32.92 -8.09 -1.42
C THR A 246 -32.10 -9.28 -1.90
N SER A 247 -32.66 -10.11 -2.79
CA SER A 247 -31.98 -11.26 -3.41
C SER A 247 -30.77 -10.85 -4.26
N ASN A 248 -30.87 -9.73 -4.98
CA ASN A 248 -29.75 -9.22 -5.78
C ASN A 248 -28.66 -8.64 -4.86
N MET A 249 -29.04 -7.94 -3.78
CA MET A 249 -28.10 -7.36 -2.82
C MET A 249 -27.25 -8.42 -2.10
N LEU A 250 -27.87 -9.54 -1.67
CA LEU A 250 -27.16 -10.67 -1.05
C LEU A 250 -26.24 -11.40 -2.03
N TYR A 251 -26.61 -11.50 -3.30
CA TYR A 251 -25.75 -12.06 -4.34
C TYR A 251 -24.49 -11.20 -4.58
N TYR A 252 -24.66 -9.87 -4.65
CA TYR A 252 -23.52 -8.94 -4.72
C TYR A 252 -22.63 -9.02 -3.47
N PHE A 253 -23.22 -9.25 -2.29
CA PHE A 253 -22.49 -9.36 -1.03
C PHE A 253 -21.63 -10.63 -0.91
N ASN A 254 -22.09 -11.77 -1.44
CA ASN A 254 -21.31 -13.01 -1.41
C ASN A 254 -20.21 -13.07 -2.47
N GLN A 255 -20.29 -12.25 -3.52
CA GLN A 255 -19.35 -12.28 -4.64
C GLN A 255 -18.20 -11.26 -4.49
N TYR A 256 -18.44 -10.16 -3.77
CA TYR A 256 -17.38 -9.24 -3.37
C TYR A 256 -16.98 -9.54 -1.94
N ASN A 257 -15.69 -9.83 -1.70
CA ASN A 257 -15.17 -9.78 -0.34
C ASN A 257 -15.38 -8.34 0.11
N PRO A 258 -16.33 -8.08 1.04
CA PRO A 258 -16.81 -6.73 1.26
C PRO A 258 -15.64 -5.83 1.56
N PHE A 259 -14.62 -6.36 2.22
CA PHE A 259 -13.52 -5.66 2.85
C PHE A 259 -12.41 -5.11 1.95
N ASP A 260 -12.40 -5.38 0.64
CA ASP A 260 -11.28 -5.03 -0.23
C ASP A 260 -11.11 -3.50 -0.44
N ASP A 261 -12.16 -2.69 -0.26
CA ASP A 261 -12.03 -1.22 -0.45
C ASP A 261 -11.51 -0.44 0.77
N VAL A 262 -11.39 -1.07 1.96
CA VAL A 262 -10.87 -0.38 3.14
C VAL A 262 -9.35 -0.43 3.09
N THR A 263 -8.72 0.75 3.07
CA THR A 263 -7.26 0.86 2.99
C THR A 263 -6.66 1.27 4.34
N PHE A 264 -5.45 0.82 4.63
CA PHE A 264 -4.68 1.19 5.82
C PHE A 264 -3.31 1.75 5.41
N ASN A 265 -3.31 2.59 4.37
CA ASN A 265 -2.07 3.07 3.76
C ASN A 265 -1.39 4.15 4.61
N TRP A 266 -2.19 4.92 5.34
CA TRP A 266 -1.76 6.11 6.10
C TRP A 266 -2.18 6.05 7.57
N VAL A 267 -2.97 5.06 7.97
CA VAL A 267 -3.53 4.89 9.32
C VAL A 267 -3.24 3.49 9.83
N LYS A 268 -2.88 3.39 11.11
CA LYS A 268 -2.68 2.13 11.82
C LYS A 268 -3.49 2.10 13.10
N CYS A 269 -4.27 1.05 13.28
CA CYS A 269 -5.14 0.88 14.42
C CYS A 269 -4.58 -0.22 15.34
N PRO A 270 -3.95 0.13 16.47
CA PRO A 270 -3.40 -0.89 17.36
C PRO A 270 -4.54 -1.72 17.95
N ILE A 271 -4.44 -3.05 17.87
CA ILE A 271 -5.37 -3.92 18.58
C ILE A 271 -5.20 -3.63 20.08
N SER A 272 -6.24 -3.09 20.70
CA SER A 272 -6.34 -3.05 22.15
C SER A 272 -6.36 -4.50 22.62
N LYS A 273 -5.19 -5.02 22.99
CA LYS A 273 -5.09 -6.25 23.78
C LYS A 273 -5.80 -5.92 25.08
N LYS A 274 -7.12 -6.17 25.13
CA LYS A 274 -7.85 -6.21 26.40
C LYS A 274 -6.99 -7.09 27.29
N SER A 275 -6.40 -6.48 28.31
CA SER A 275 -5.65 -7.19 29.33
C SER A 275 -6.64 -8.16 29.93
N SER A 276 -6.68 -9.41 29.45
CA SER A 276 -7.66 -10.40 29.88
C SER A 276 -7.45 -10.82 31.34
N ASN A 277 -6.51 -10.17 32.03
CA ASN A 277 -6.18 -10.35 33.43
C ASN A 277 -6.33 -9.05 34.25
N GLN A 278 -7.16 -8.10 33.81
CA GLN A 278 -7.69 -7.13 34.78
C GLN A 278 -8.69 -7.85 35.68
N THR A 279 -8.15 -8.53 36.69
CA THR A 279 -8.89 -8.92 37.89
C THR A 279 -9.45 -7.65 38.53
N ASN A 280 -10.71 -7.71 38.96
CA ASN A 280 -11.57 -6.60 39.44
C ASN A 280 -11.07 -5.84 40.69
N ASN A 281 -9.77 -5.85 40.99
CA ASN A 281 -9.22 -5.12 42.11
C ASN A 281 -8.87 -3.70 41.66
N GLY A 282 -9.84 -2.81 41.84
CA GLY A 282 -9.79 -1.37 41.56
C GLY A 282 -8.78 -0.61 42.42
N SER A 283 -7.49 -0.91 42.24
CA SER A 283 -6.42 -0.03 42.66
C SER A 283 -5.82 0.59 41.41
N ASP A 284 -5.94 1.92 41.30
CA ASP A 284 -5.29 2.80 40.32
C ASP A 284 -3.78 2.56 40.31
N LEU A 285 -3.36 1.49 39.65
CA LEU A 285 -1.97 1.27 39.34
C LEU A 285 -1.68 2.17 38.15
N LEU A 286 -1.13 3.34 38.46
CA LEU A 286 -0.35 4.16 37.55
C LEU A 286 0.77 3.28 36.99
N ILE A 287 0.43 2.47 35.97
CA ILE A 287 1.41 1.81 35.12
C ILE A 287 2.17 2.97 34.49
N GLU A 288 3.38 3.18 34.99
CA GLU A 288 4.37 4.05 34.40
C GLU A 288 4.45 3.66 32.92
N LYS A 289 3.80 4.46 32.09
CA LYS A 289 3.72 4.25 30.65
C LYS A 289 5.15 4.31 30.14
N ASN A 290 5.76 3.15 29.94
CA ASN A 290 6.95 3.06 29.11
C ASN A 290 6.47 3.37 27.68
N GLU A 291 6.34 4.65 27.36
CA GLU A 291 5.92 5.18 26.06
C GLU A 291 6.74 4.54 24.94
N MET A 292 8.00 4.19 25.21
CA MET A 292 8.88 3.50 24.28
C MET A 292 8.44 2.04 23.99
N ALA A 293 7.97 1.30 24.99
CA ALA A 293 7.49 -0.08 24.78
C ALA A 293 6.14 -0.08 24.03
N GLU A 294 5.27 0.87 24.35
CA GLU A 294 4.00 1.09 23.63
C GLU A 294 4.25 1.55 22.19
N PHE A 295 5.24 2.41 21.98
CA PHE A 295 5.75 2.81 20.66
C PHE A 295 6.25 1.59 19.88
N PHE A 296 7.13 0.76 20.44
CA PHE A 296 7.61 -0.47 19.77
C PHE A 296 6.51 -1.51 19.53
N ALA A 297 5.52 -1.61 20.43
CA ALA A 297 4.36 -2.47 20.24
C ALA A 297 3.48 -1.98 19.08
N ALA A 298 3.30 -0.66 18.94
CA ALA A 298 2.61 -0.06 17.80
C ALA A 298 3.33 -0.32 16.46
N PHE A 299 4.62 -0.67 16.48
CA PHE A 299 5.37 -1.09 15.29
C PHE A 299 5.29 -2.59 14.97
N GLN A 300 4.63 -3.41 15.78
CA GLN A 300 4.37 -4.79 15.37
C GLN A 300 3.49 -4.81 14.12
N VAL A 301 3.90 -5.58 13.13
CA VAL A 301 3.15 -5.74 11.87
C VAL A 301 1.90 -6.52 12.18
N GLU A 302 0.76 -5.88 12.02
CA GLU A 302 -0.54 -6.55 12.02
C GLU A 302 -1.04 -6.55 10.59
N SER A 303 -1.44 -7.72 10.10
CA SER A 303 -2.01 -7.84 8.77
C SER A 303 -3.24 -6.95 8.63
N ALA A 304 -3.47 -6.43 7.42
CA ALA A 304 -4.63 -5.60 7.10
C ALA A 304 -5.96 -6.21 7.60
N GLY A 305 -6.12 -7.54 7.48
CA GLY A 305 -7.31 -8.24 7.96
C GLY A 305 -7.51 -8.17 9.48
N ASN A 306 -6.44 -8.14 10.27
CA ASN A 306 -6.55 -7.97 11.72
C ASN A 306 -6.88 -6.53 12.10
N GLN A 307 -6.31 -5.54 11.40
CA GLN A 307 -6.62 -4.12 11.60
C GLN A 307 -8.09 -3.85 11.29
N LEU A 308 -8.59 -4.40 10.18
CA LEU A 308 -9.99 -4.28 9.81
C LEU A 308 -10.93 -4.89 10.83
N LYS A 309 -10.65 -6.11 11.32
CA LYS A 309 -11.44 -6.71 12.41
C LYS A 309 -11.47 -5.82 13.65
N ALA A 310 -10.34 -5.23 14.02
CA ALA A 310 -10.23 -4.34 15.17
C ALA A 310 -11.04 -3.05 14.99
N VAL A 311 -10.98 -2.44 13.81
CA VAL A 311 -11.73 -1.23 13.47
C VAL A 311 -13.23 -1.50 13.44
N THR A 312 -13.66 -2.62 12.83
CA THR A 312 -15.07 -3.00 12.81
C THR A 312 -15.61 -3.19 14.23
N GLN A 313 -14.88 -3.89 15.10
CA GLN A 313 -15.26 -4.07 16.51
C GLN A 313 -15.20 -2.77 17.34
N ALA A 314 -14.34 -1.82 16.96
CA ALA A 314 -14.31 -0.51 17.58
C ALA A 314 -15.52 0.32 17.14
N TRP A 315 -15.87 0.25 15.86
CA TRP A 315 -17.03 0.92 15.28
C TRP A 315 -18.33 0.41 15.93
N GLU A 316 -18.52 -0.91 16.03
CA GLU A 316 -19.70 -1.53 16.67
C GLU A 316 -19.88 -1.06 18.11
N ARG A 317 -18.80 -1.10 18.90
CA ARG A 317 -18.86 -0.62 20.29
C ARG A 317 -19.19 0.87 20.38
N ASN A 318 -18.61 1.69 19.50
CA ASN A 318 -18.89 3.11 19.49
C ASN A 318 -20.34 3.40 19.07
N PHE A 319 -20.85 2.65 18.10
CA PHE A 319 -22.25 2.69 17.67
C PHE A 319 -23.19 2.34 18.83
N ASP A 320 -22.95 1.24 19.55
CA ASP A 320 -23.79 0.82 20.69
C ASP A 320 -23.82 1.87 21.80
N GLU A 321 -22.65 2.44 22.15
CA GLU A 321 -22.53 3.51 23.14
C GLU A 321 -23.31 4.77 22.73
N LEU A 322 -23.17 5.19 21.46
CA LEU A 322 -23.88 6.35 20.91
C LEU A 322 -25.38 6.09 20.86
N PHE A 323 -25.81 4.93 20.38
CA PHE A 323 -27.21 4.54 20.27
C PHE A 323 -27.90 4.58 21.63
N LEU A 324 -27.32 3.94 22.65
CA LEU A 324 -27.88 3.94 24.01
C LEU A 324 -27.96 5.34 24.60
N SER A 325 -26.92 6.17 24.38
CA SER A 325 -26.86 7.54 24.89
C SER A 325 -27.92 8.44 24.23
N LYS A 326 -28.00 8.42 22.90
CA LYS A 326 -28.98 9.19 22.10
C LYS A 326 -30.41 8.73 22.34
N TYR A 327 -30.64 7.42 22.40
CA TYR A 327 -31.96 6.85 22.69
C TYR A 327 -32.47 7.31 24.06
N LYS A 328 -31.62 7.31 25.08
CA LYS A 328 -31.98 7.81 26.41
C LYS A 328 -32.34 9.29 26.40
N SER A 329 -31.65 10.11 25.60
CA SER A 329 -31.97 11.53 25.42
C SER A 329 -33.33 11.70 24.75
N TYR A 330 -33.54 11.10 23.58
CA TYR A 330 -34.80 11.23 22.83
C TYR A 330 -36.01 10.64 23.55
N TRP A 331 -35.79 9.57 24.33
CA TRP A 331 -36.82 9.00 25.19
C TRP A 331 -37.33 9.99 26.25
N GLN A 332 -36.44 10.83 26.79
CA GLN A 332 -36.82 11.83 27.79
C GLN A 332 -37.54 13.03 27.16
N ASP A 333 -37.18 13.39 25.93
CA ASP A 333 -37.69 14.59 25.26
C ASP A 333 -39.04 14.36 24.55
N ASP A 334 -39.20 13.25 23.82
CA ASP A 334 -40.37 13.04 22.92
C ASP A 334 -41.59 12.42 23.62
N GLY A 335 -41.50 12.13 24.92
CA GLY A 335 -42.63 12.01 25.84
C GLY A 335 -43.67 10.91 25.62
N ASN A 336 -43.70 10.17 24.51
CA ASN A 336 -44.50 8.94 24.30
C ASN A 336 -44.17 8.13 23.03
N ASN A 337 -43.46 8.67 22.02
CA ASN A 337 -43.21 7.93 20.77
C ASN A 337 -41.90 7.13 20.81
N ARG A 338 -41.96 5.91 21.38
CA ARG A 338 -40.81 4.97 21.45
C ARG A 338 -40.14 4.72 20.11
N LEU A 339 -40.95 4.60 19.06
CA LEU A 339 -40.46 4.23 17.74
C LEU A 339 -39.65 5.38 17.12
N ASP A 340 -40.17 6.61 17.18
CA ASP A 340 -39.49 7.80 16.66
C ASP A 340 -38.16 8.06 17.41
N ALA A 341 -38.16 7.98 18.74
CA ALA A 341 -36.94 8.11 19.54
C ALA A 341 -35.88 7.06 19.17
N ARG A 342 -36.30 5.80 18.93
CA ARG A 342 -35.40 4.72 18.53
C ARG A 342 -34.84 4.93 17.13
N THR A 343 -35.67 5.32 16.16
CA THR A 343 -35.25 5.58 14.79
C THR A 343 -34.25 6.74 14.72
N ARG A 344 -34.55 7.87 15.39
CA ARG A 344 -33.63 9.02 15.44
C ARG A 344 -32.30 8.68 16.13
N ALA A 345 -32.36 7.96 17.25
CA ALA A 345 -31.15 7.51 17.94
C ALA A 345 -30.29 6.59 17.07
N PHE A 346 -30.93 5.68 16.33
CA PHE A 346 -30.25 4.78 15.41
C PHE A 346 -29.59 5.54 14.26
N GLU A 347 -30.33 6.42 13.58
CA GLU A 347 -29.82 7.23 12.48
C GLU A 347 -28.62 8.09 12.90
N GLU A 348 -28.72 8.78 14.05
CA GLU A 348 -27.62 9.61 14.53
C GLU A 348 -26.43 8.80 15.02
N ALA A 349 -26.65 7.73 15.78
CA ALA A 349 -25.56 6.86 16.23
C ALA A 349 -24.82 6.25 15.04
N PHE A 350 -25.55 5.90 13.98
CA PHE A 350 -24.98 5.37 12.76
C PHE A 350 -24.11 6.40 12.02
N LEU A 351 -24.56 7.67 11.95
CA LEU A 351 -23.82 8.76 11.32
C LEU A 351 -22.61 9.22 12.14
N GLU A 352 -22.68 9.12 13.47
CA GLU A 352 -21.63 9.54 14.40
C GLU A 352 -20.62 8.42 14.75
N ALA A 353 -20.92 7.15 14.43
CA ALA A 353 -20.07 6.03 14.78
C ALA A 353 -18.71 6.05 14.05
N ASP A 354 -17.64 5.91 14.83
CA ASP A 354 -16.25 5.99 14.39
C ASP A 354 -15.43 4.78 14.88
N GLY A 355 -14.98 3.96 13.93
CA GLY A 355 -14.13 2.80 14.20
C GLY A 355 -12.64 3.11 14.33
N PHE A 356 -12.24 4.33 13.96
CA PHE A 356 -10.85 4.76 13.93
C PHE A 356 -10.43 5.56 15.17
N LYS A 357 -11.33 5.69 16.16
CA LYS A 357 -11.03 6.36 17.42
C LYS A 357 -9.86 5.65 18.15
N GLY A 358 -8.71 6.32 18.20
CA GLY A 358 -7.48 5.80 18.80
C GLY A 358 -6.50 5.17 17.81
N CYS A 359 -6.80 5.20 16.52
CA CYS A 359 -5.81 4.91 15.48
C CYS A 359 -4.77 6.04 15.41
N ILE A 360 -3.60 5.70 14.87
CA ILE A 360 -2.47 6.61 14.73
C ILE A 360 -2.01 6.67 13.27
N PRO A 361 -1.42 7.77 12.82
CA PRO A 361 -0.85 7.85 11.47
C PRO A 361 0.24 6.79 11.26
N ASP A 362 0.08 5.97 10.21
CA ASP A 362 1.06 4.93 9.85
C ASP A 362 2.28 5.55 9.16
N THR A 363 3.21 5.96 10.00
CA THR A 363 4.46 6.57 9.56
C THR A 363 5.31 5.60 8.74
N LEU A 364 5.30 4.29 9.02
CA LEU A 364 6.17 3.35 8.30
C LEU A 364 5.67 3.09 6.89
N SER A 365 4.38 2.86 6.74
CA SER A 365 3.72 2.69 5.44
C SER A 365 3.97 3.92 4.56
N ALA A 366 3.75 5.12 5.12
CA ALA A 366 4.01 6.37 4.41
C ALA A 366 5.50 6.58 4.08
N SER A 367 6.41 6.12 4.95
CA SER A 367 7.86 6.20 4.71
C SER A 367 8.31 5.26 3.60
N TRP A 368 7.71 4.08 3.52
CA TRP A 368 7.93 3.16 2.42
C TRP A 368 7.41 3.73 1.10
N PHE A 369 6.21 4.31 1.11
CA PHE A 369 5.69 5.06 -0.04
C PHE A 369 6.70 6.12 -0.48
N TRP A 370 7.20 6.95 0.43
CA TRP A 370 8.20 7.98 0.12
C TRP A 370 9.50 7.41 -0.42
N PHE A 371 9.94 6.26 0.09
CA PHE A 371 11.11 5.56 -0.42
C PHE A 371 10.91 5.12 -1.87
N VAL A 372 9.80 4.44 -2.17
CA VAL A 372 9.41 3.99 -3.51
C VAL A 372 9.24 5.16 -4.47
N PHE A 373 8.67 6.27 -3.98
CA PHE A 373 8.47 7.50 -4.73
C PHE A 373 9.81 8.17 -5.09
N MET A 374 10.69 8.42 -4.11
CA MET A 374 11.95 9.14 -4.36
C MET A 374 12.95 8.35 -5.19
N THR A 375 12.88 7.01 -5.12
CA THR A 375 13.70 6.10 -5.92
C THR A 375 13.15 5.87 -7.33
N THR A 376 12.03 6.54 -7.66
CA THR A 376 11.31 6.44 -8.92
C THR A 376 10.91 5.00 -9.28
N ILE A 377 10.74 4.13 -8.28
CA ILE A 377 10.20 2.77 -8.49
C ILE A 377 8.72 2.89 -8.81
N GLY A 378 7.93 3.53 -7.93
CA GLY A 378 6.54 3.89 -8.19
C GLY A 378 5.58 2.73 -8.49
N TYR A 379 5.33 1.82 -7.54
CA TYR A 379 4.39 0.71 -7.74
C TYR A 379 2.94 1.12 -8.03
N GLY A 380 2.51 2.33 -7.63
CA GLY A 380 1.15 2.81 -7.85
C GLY A 380 0.05 2.15 -7.01
N ASN A 381 0.41 1.29 -6.04
CA ASN A 381 -0.55 0.65 -5.13
C ASN A 381 -1.09 1.59 -4.03
N ALA A 382 -0.40 2.69 -3.76
CA ALA A 382 -0.85 3.75 -2.86
C ALA A 382 -0.51 5.11 -3.45
N THR A 383 -1.45 6.05 -3.36
CA THR A 383 -1.29 7.43 -3.81
C THR A 383 -1.99 8.39 -2.84
N PRO A 384 -1.42 9.58 -2.57
CA PRO A 384 -2.08 10.58 -1.75
C PRO A 384 -3.39 11.03 -2.40
N GLU A 385 -4.48 11.02 -1.64
CA GLU A 385 -5.80 11.42 -2.10
C GLU A 385 -6.10 12.87 -1.74
N THR A 386 -5.45 13.41 -0.69
CA THR A 386 -5.66 14.81 -0.28
C THR A 386 -4.93 15.80 -1.17
N PRO A 387 -5.51 17.00 -1.43
CA PRO A 387 -4.81 18.07 -2.14
C PRO A 387 -3.47 18.45 -1.48
N GLU A 388 -3.42 18.43 -0.15
CA GLU A 388 -2.25 18.75 0.64
C GLU A 388 -1.15 17.68 0.50
N GLY A 389 -1.50 16.39 0.55
CA GLY A 389 -0.55 15.30 0.36
C GLY A 389 -0.04 15.22 -1.09
N GLN A 390 -0.90 15.51 -2.07
CA GLN A 390 -0.50 15.69 -3.46
C GLN A 390 0.47 16.87 -3.61
N ALA A 391 0.18 18.00 -2.96
CA ALA A 391 1.05 19.18 -2.95
C ALA A 391 2.42 18.90 -2.34
N MET A 392 2.45 18.19 -1.21
CA MET A 392 3.68 17.74 -0.59
C MET A 392 4.48 16.82 -1.53
N SER A 393 3.79 15.92 -2.22
CA SER A 393 4.41 14.93 -3.11
C SER A 393 5.07 15.58 -4.34
N TYR A 394 4.41 16.49 -5.05
CA TYR A 394 5.04 17.11 -6.22
C TYR A 394 6.12 18.15 -5.86
N THR A 395 6.02 18.82 -4.70
CA THR A 395 7.02 19.82 -4.27
C THR A 395 8.27 19.18 -3.68
N PHE A 396 8.12 18.45 -2.57
CA PHE A 396 9.24 17.83 -1.89
C PHE A 396 9.74 16.59 -2.62
N GLY A 397 8.85 15.88 -3.31
CA GLY A 397 9.24 14.70 -4.04
C GLY A 397 10.16 14.98 -5.23
N PHE A 398 9.99 16.11 -5.92
CA PHE A 398 10.97 16.54 -6.91
C PHE A 398 12.37 16.74 -6.30
N LEU A 399 12.46 17.39 -5.13
CA LEU A 399 13.73 17.59 -4.43
C LEU A 399 14.35 16.28 -3.94
N CYS A 400 13.52 15.36 -3.44
CA CYS A 400 13.96 14.03 -3.01
C CYS A 400 14.51 13.19 -4.17
N ILE A 401 13.88 13.24 -5.35
CA ILE A 401 14.37 12.55 -6.56
C ILE A 401 15.73 13.10 -6.99
N LEU A 402 15.93 14.43 -6.98
CA LEU A 402 17.22 15.04 -7.28
C LEU A 402 18.30 14.63 -6.27
N MET A 403 17.97 14.62 -4.98
CA MET A 403 18.87 14.18 -3.93
C MET A 403 19.24 12.69 -4.09
N PHE A 404 18.26 11.83 -4.35
CA PHE A 404 18.47 10.41 -4.65
C PHE A 404 19.40 10.23 -5.84
N ALA A 405 19.17 10.91 -6.97
CA ALA A 405 20.01 10.83 -8.16
C ALA A 405 21.47 11.25 -7.88
N MET A 406 21.68 12.30 -7.08
CA MET A 406 23.01 12.73 -6.67
C MET A 406 23.73 11.68 -5.81
N VAL A 407 23.04 11.13 -4.80
CA VAL A 407 23.59 10.08 -3.93
C VAL A 407 23.91 8.84 -4.74
N LEU A 408 23.00 8.39 -5.60
CA LEU A 408 23.17 7.21 -6.44
C LEU A 408 24.36 7.36 -7.40
N THR A 409 24.50 8.52 -8.04
CA THR A 409 25.62 8.81 -8.95
C THR A 409 26.96 8.81 -8.22
N LYS A 410 27.01 9.33 -6.99
CA LYS A 410 28.24 9.32 -6.18
C LYS A 410 28.57 7.91 -5.70
N ALA A 411 27.57 7.17 -5.21
CA ALA A 411 27.71 5.80 -4.75
C ALA A 411 28.21 4.89 -5.89
N SER A 412 27.59 4.95 -7.08
CA SER A 412 27.98 4.14 -8.23
C SER A 412 29.41 4.41 -8.68
N LYS A 413 29.83 5.69 -8.74
CA LYS A 413 31.22 6.05 -9.04
C LYS A 413 32.22 5.49 -8.03
N ILE A 414 31.90 5.54 -6.73
CA ILE A 414 32.78 5.01 -5.69
C ILE A 414 32.87 3.48 -5.79
N VAL A 415 31.74 2.79 -5.98
CA VAL A 415 31.71 1.33 -6.17
C VAL A 415 32.51 0.93 -7.42
N GLY A 416 32.33 1.63 -8.54
CA GLY A 416 33.10 1.40 -9.76
C GLY A 416 34.61 1.61 -9.57
N MET A 417 35.01 2.71 -8.90
CA MET A 417 36.43 2.96 -8.59
C MET A 417 37.04 1.91 -7.68
N LEU A 418 36.30 1.44 -6.67
CA LEU A 418 36.75 0.37 -5.77
C LEU A 418 36.94 -0.94 -6.53
N TYR A 419 36.00 -1.28 -7.42
CA TYR A 419 36.13 -2.43 -8.30
C TYR A 419 37.33 -2.31 -9.22
N ASP A 420 37.50 -1.17 -9.90
CA ASP A 420 38.62 -0.94 -10.79
C ASP A 420 39.94 -1.12 -10.05
N ASP A 421 40.09 -0.50 -8.86
CA ASP A 421 41.28 -0.63 -8.00
C ASP A 421 41.59 -2.09 -7.65
N LEU A 422 40.57 -2.88 -7.29
CA LEU A 422 40.73 -4.32 -7.05
C LEU A 422 41.19 -5.07 -8.31
N VAL A 423 40.61 -4.77 -9.47
CA VAL A 423 41.02 -5.35 -10.75
C VAL A 423 42.43 -4.91 -11.14
N GLN A 424 42.87 -3.70 -10.77
CA GLN A 424 44.22 -3.22 -11.08
C GLN A 424 45.30 -3.95 -10.28
N GLN A 425 44.99 -4.34 -9.04
CA GLN A 425 45.95 -5.03 -8.17
C GLN A 425 46.32 -6.42 -8.70
N HIS A 426 45.41 -7.08 -9.41
CA HIS A 426 45.65 -8.41 -9.94
C HIS A 426 46.13 -8.35 -11.41
N LYS A 427 47.42 -8.60 -11.66
CA LYS A 427 47.98 -8.60 -13.04
C LYS A 427 47.28 -9.59 -13.99
N ALA A 428 46.73 -10.68 -13.44
CA ALA A 428 46.02 -11.71 -14.19
C ALA A 428 44.67 -11.22 -14.77
N THR A 429 44.06 -10.17 -14.22
CA THR A 429 42.75 -9.65 -14.64
C THR A 429 42.84 -8.52 -15.66
N ARG A 430 43.97 -8.36 -16.38
CA ARG A 430 44.09 -7.35 -17.45
C ARG A 430 43.01 -7.48 -18.54
N TRP A 431 42.53 -8.68 -18.82
CA TRP A 431 41.49 -8.92 -19.82
C TRP A 431 40.12 -8.38 -19.38
N LEU A 432 39.85 -8.32 -18.07
CA LEU A 432 38.61 -7.77 -17.49
C LEU A 432 38.44 -6.28 -17.76
N ARG A 433 39.53 -5.56 -18.07
CA ARG A 433 39.51 -4.13 -18.41
C ARG A 433 38.93 -3.83 -19.79
N ARG A 434 38.69 -4.83 -20.63
CA ARG A 434 38.03 -4.59 -21.92
C ARG A 434 36.59 -4.14 -21.65
N PRO A 435 36.10 -3.06 -22.27
CA PRO A 435 34.80 -2.48 -21.93
C PRO A 435 33.65 -3.49 -22.05
N CYS A 436 33.65 -4.32 -23.12
CA CYS A 436 32.64 -5.38 -23.28
C CYS A 436 32.69 -6.45 -22.17
N VAL A 437 33.89 -6.78 -21.67
CA VAL A 437 34.04 -7.77 -20.59
C VAL A 437 33.56 -7.16 -19.27
N ASN A 438 33.89 -5.90 -19.01
CA ASN A 438 33.41 -5.17 -17.85
C ASN A 438 31.88 -5.14 -17.79
N VAL A 439 31.21 -4.89 -18.93
CA VAL A 439 29.74 -4.96 -19.05
C VAL A 439 29.20 -6.32 -18.62
N ILE A 440 29.80 -7.42 -19.10
CA ILE A 440 29.36 -8.79 -18.75
C ILE A 440 29.55 -9.04 -17.24
N VAL A 441 30.66 -8.59 -16.67
CA VAL A 441 30.93 -8.76 -15.24
C VAL A 441 29.93 -7.99 -14.38
N TRP A 442 29.63 -6.73 -14.72
CA TRP A 442 28.61 -5.95 -13.99
C TRP A 442 27.20 -6.49 -14.20
N ALA A 443 26.86 -6.99 -15.40
CA ALA A 443 25.61 -7.68 -15.64
C ALA A 443 25.47 -8.91 -14.73
N PHE A 444 26.55 -9.68 -14.56
CA PHE A 444 26.57 -10.83 -13.66
C PHE A 444 26.39 -10.43 -12.20
N TYR A 445 27.10 -9.41 -11.71
CA TYR A 445 26.92 -8.93 -10.33
C TYR A 445 25.53 -8.38 -10.07
N PHE A 446 24.97 -7.63 -11.02
CA PHE A 446 23.61 -7.12 -10.91
C PHE A 446 22.59 -8.26 -10.88
N TYR A 447 22.71 -9.23 -11.79
CA TYR A 447 21.85 -10.42 -11.82
C TYR A 447 21.95 -11.24 -10.52
N LEU A 448 23.16 -11.47 -10.01
CA LEU A 448 23.37 -12.15 -8.73
C LEU A 448 22.69 -11.40 -7.57
N TRP A 449 22.73 -10.06 -7.59
CA TRP A 449 22.05 -9.25 -6.59
C TRP A 449 20.52 -9.34 -6.68
N LEU A 450 19.95 -9.45 -7.89
CA LEU A 450 18.51 -9.71 -8.06
C LEU A 450 18.12 -11.05 -7.43
N VAL A 451 18.95 -12.09 -7.58
CA VAL A 451 18.72 -13.39 -6.94
C VAL A 451 18.81 -13.29 -5.41
N ILE A 452 19.82 -12.58 -4.88
CA ILE A 452 19.96 -12.35 -3.43
C ILE A 452 18.72 -11.63 -2.90
N THR A 453 18.28 -10.58 -3.58
CA THR A 453 17.10 -9.79 -3.21
C THR A 453 15.83 -10.64 -3.22
N ALA A 454 15.64 -11.50 -4.22
CA ALA A 454 14.54 -12.46 -4.28
C ALA A 454 14.55 -13.44 -3.09
N ILE A 455 15.72 -13.97 -2.72
CA ILE A 455 15.88 -14.87 -1.56
C ILE A 455 15.60 -14.13 -0.25
N SER A 456 16.03 -12.88 -0.12
CA SER A 456 15.73 -12.04 1.04
C SER A 456 14.24 -11.77 1.17
N LEU A 457 13.54 -11.44 0.07
CA LEU A 457 12.08 -11.28 0.06
C LEU A 457 11.36 -12.56 0.49
N MET A 458 11.77 -13.72 -0.02
CA MET A 458 11.22 -15.01 0.42
C MET A 458 11.51 -15.30 1.90
N SER A 459 12.66 -14.87 2.41
CA SER A 459 13.03 -15.06 3.81
C SER A 459 12.16 -14.18 4.73
N LEU A 460 11.90 -12.93 4.33
CA LEU A 460 10.97 -12.04 5.04
C LEU A 460 9.54 -12.56 5.01
N ARG A 461 9.11 -13.19 3.90
CA ARG A 461 7.81 -13.88 3.83
C ARG A 461 7.72 -14.99 4.88
N LYS A 462 8.74 -15.82 5.05
CA LYS A 462 8.72 -16.92 6.05
C LYS A 462 8.57 -16.42 7.49
N VAL A 463 9.01 -15.19 7.78
CA VAL A 463 8.83 -14.54 9.09
C VAL A 463 7.45 -13.89 9.22
N GLY A 464 6.63 -13.90 8.16
CA GLY A 464 5.29 -13.30 8.15
C GLY A 464 5.30 -11.77 7.95
N LEU A 465 6.42 -11.19 7.54
CA LEU A 465 6.60 -9.73 7.46
C LEU A 465 6.10 -9.08 6.16
N LEU A 466 5.61 -9.86 5.20
CA LEU A 466 5.21 -9.35 3.87
C LEU A 466 3.72 -9.56 3.57
N GLY A 467 2.96 -10.27 4.40
CA GLY A 467 1.51 -10.49 4.20
C GLY A 467 1.09 -11.28 2.94
N MET A 468 2.01 -11.50 1.99
CA MET A 468 1.72 -11.99 0.64
C MET A 468 2.47 -13.30 0.30
N ASP A 469 1.80 -14.18 -0.44
CA ASP A 469 2.32 -15.48 -0.85
C ASP A 469 3.18 -15.39 -2.12
N LEU A 470 4.41 -14.88 -1.97
CA LEU A 470 5.37 -14.77 -3.09
C LEU A 470 6.10 -16.08 -3.39
N SER A 471 5.90 -16.63 -4.60
CA SER A 471 6.77 -17.68 -5.16
C SER A 471 8.19 -17.12 -5.44
N PHE A 472 9.19 -17.97 -5.69
CA PHE A 472 10.52 -17.50 -6.08
C PHE A 472 10.48 -16.69 -7.38
N SER A 473 9.70 -17.13 -8.38
CA SER A 473 9.54 -16.41 -9.64
C SER A 473 8.93 -15.01 -9.42
N ALA A 474 7.90 -14.91 -8.58
CA ALA A 474 7.30 -13.64 -8.22
C ALA A 474 8.26 -12.74 -7.42
N SER A 475 9.05 -13.31 -6.51
CA SER A 475 10.07 -12.58 -5.73
C SER A 475 11.21 -12.06 -6.62
N PHE A 476 11.63 -12.86 -7.61
CA PHE A 476 12.64 -12.46 -8.59
C PHE A 476 12.11 -11.38 -9.53
N TRP A 477 10.87 -11.53 -10.00
CA TRP A 477 10.20 -10.51 -10.81
C TRP A 477 10.05 -9.19 -10.04
N LEU A 478 9.58 -9.24 -8.79
CA LEU A 478 9.52 -8.09 -7.89
C LEU A 478 10.90 -7.45 -7.73
N SER A 479 11.94 -8.25 -7.46
CA SER A 479 13.31 -7.73 -7.37
C SER A 479 13.77 -7.02 -8.65
N PHE A 480 13.45 -7.58 -9.82
CA PHE A 480 13.80 -7.02 -11.11
C PHE A 480 13.12 -5.67 -11.33
N ILE A 481 11.79 -5.59 -11.21
CA ILE A 481 11.03 -4.35 -11.44
C ILE A 481 11.40 -3.25 -10.42
N SER A 482 11.80 -3.64 -9.20
CA SER A 482 12.23 -2.71 -8.16
C SER A 482 13.63 -2.16 -8.41
N CYS A 483 14.62 -3.02 -8.67
CA CYS A 483 16.02 -2.60 -8.84
C CYS A 483 16.28 -1.93 -10.19
N THR A 484 15.36 -2.04 -11.15
CA THR A 484 15.39 -1.34 -12.43
C THR A 484 14.50 -0.11 -12.48
N THR A 485 13.82 0.23 -11.37
CA THR A 485 12.87 1.34 -11.24
C THR A 485 11.75 1.33 -12.28
N VAL A 486 11.31 0.14 -12.71
CA VAL A 486 10.17 0.00 -13.63
C VAL A 486 8.86 0.05 -12.85
N GLY A 487 8.81 -0.62 -11.69
CA GLY A 487 7.68 -0.62 -10.74
C GLY A 487 6.30 -0.77 -11.37
N LEU A 488 6.03 -1.89 -12.03
CA LEU A 488 4.75 -2.13 -12.72
C LEU A 488 3.52 -2.19 -11.79
N GLY A 489 3.73 -2.45 -10.49
CA GLY A 489 2.64 -2.51 -9.50
C GLY A 489 1.87 -3.84 -9.45
N ASP A 490 2.13 -4.76 -10.38
CA ASP A 490 1.56 -6.11 -10.40
C ASP A 490 1.99 -6.93 -9.18
N TYR A 491 3.23 -6.72 -8.73
CA TYR A 491 3.68 -7.10 -7.41
C TYR A 491 4.15 -5.85 -6.69
N SER A 492 3.51 -5.56 -5.56
CA SER A 492 3.90 -4.48 -4.66
C SER A 492 4.01 -5.01 -3.25
N ILE A 493 4.94 -4.47 -2.49
CA ILE A 493 4.94 -4.66 -1.05
C ILE A 493 3.85 -3.73 -0.50
N ASN A 494 2.79 -4.31 0.05
CA ASN A 494 1.73 -3.56 0.70
C ASN A 494 2.34 -2.74 1.83
N ALA A 495 2.16 -1.42 1.78
CA ALA A 495 2.74 -0.51 2.76
C ALA A 495 2.34 -0.92 4.19
N GLN A 496 1.06 -1.32 4.33
CA GLN A 496 0.37 -1.73 5.55
C GLN A 496 1.08 -2.87 6.31
N ASP A 497 1.80 -3.74 5.61
CA ASP A 497 2.45 -4.93 6.19
C ASP A 497 3.92 -4.65 6.58
N ILE A 498 4.42 -3.41 6.45
CA ILE A 498 5.84 -3.13 6.60
C ILE A 498 6.19 -2.72 8.04
N GLY A 499 7.00 -3.56 8.69
CA GLY A 499 7.61 -3.25 9.98
C GLY A 499 8.89 -2.41 9.86
N VAL A 500 9.36 -1.82 10.96
CA VAL A 500 10.57 -0.98 11.00
C VAL A 500 11.77 -1.69 10.38
N GLY A 501 12.03 -2.94 10.80
CA GLY A 501 13.15 -3.72 10.29
C GLY A 501 13.06 -3.99 8.77
N SER A 502 11.83 -4.18 8.27
CA SER A 502 11.57 -4.35 6.85
C SER A 502 11.81 -3.06 6.07
N VAL A 503 11.37 -1.89 6.56
CA VAL A 503 11.65 -0.59 5.92
C VAL A 503 13.15 -0.41 5.72
N PHE A 504 13.94 -0.53 6.79
CA PHE A 504 15.39 -0.32 6.71
C PHE A 504 16.09 -1.41 5.87
N GLY A 505 15.74 -2.67 6.10
CA GLY A 505 16.36 -3.81 5.42
C GLY A 505 16.07 -3.80 3.92
N LEU A 506 14.81 -3.66 3.53
CA LEU A 506 14.39 -3.64 2.13
C LEU A 506 14.85 -2.38 1.41
N ALA A 507 14.75 -1.20 2.04
CA ALA A 507 15.23 0.03 1.44
C ALA A 507 16.73 -0.04 1.18
N PHE A 508 17.52 -0.54 2.14
CA PHE A 508 18.96 -0.73 1.95
C PHE A 508 19.26 -1.76 0.84
N LEU A 509 18.55 -2.90 0.85
CA LEU A 509 18.69 -3.96 -0.16
C LEU A 509 18.43 -3.42 -1.58
N PHE A 510 17.37 -2.63 -1.77
CA PHE A 510 17.06 -1.98 -3.04
C PHE A 510 18.06 -0.87 -3.40
N LEU A 511 18.52 -0.05 -2.45
CA LEU A 511 19.53 0.99 -2.74
C LEU A 511 20.86 0.40 -3.23
N VAL A 512 21.28 -0.74 -2.67
CA VAL A 512 22.47 -1.46 -3.17
C VAL A 512 22.19 -1.98 -4.59
N GLY A 513 21.02 -2.55 -4.84
CA GLY A 513 20.61 -3.02 -6.16
C GLY A 513 20.61 -1.92 -7.22
N LEU A 514 20.01 -0.77 -6.89
CA LEU A 514 19.98 0.44 -7.72
C LEU A 514 21.40 0.95 -7.99
N THR A 515 22.29 0.87 -7.01
CA THR A 515 23.70 1.29 -7.19
C THR A 515 24.44 0.37 -8.14
N LEU A 516 24.27 -0.95 -8.00
CA LEU A 516 24.85 -1.93 -8.93
C LEU A 516 24.27 -1.78 -10.34
N GLY A 517 22.95 -1.56 -10.45
CA GLY A 517 22.28 -1.26 -11.71
C GLY A 517 22.84 0.00 -12.38
N ALA A 518 23.07 1.07 -11.62
CA ALA A 518 23.67 2.29 -12.12
C ALA A 518 25.11 2.09 -12.62
N VAL A 519 25.93 1.29 -11.93
CA VAL A 519 27.29 0.94 -12.39
C VAL A 519 27.24 0.11 -13.67
N PHE A 520 26.31 -0.84 -13.75
CA PHE A 520 26.09 -1.64 -14.95
C PHE A 520 25.71 -0.76 -16.15
N ILE A 521 24.73 0.14 -16.00
CA ILE A 521 24.30 1.07 -17.06
C ILE A 521 25.45 2.00 -17.47
N SER A 522 26.23 2.52 -16.51
CA SER A 522 27.42 3.32 -16.82
C SER A 522 28.43 2.55 -17.66
N SER A 523 28.67 1.28 -17.31
CA SER A 523 29.59 0.41 -18.05
C SER A 523 29.11 0.11 -19.47
N VAL A 524 27.79 -0.04 -19.66
CA VAL A 524 27.18 -0.17 -21.00
C VAL A 524 27.38 1.13 -21.78
N GLY A 525 27.15 2.28 -21.16
CA GLY A 525 27.40 3.59 -21.76
C GLY A 525 28.84 3.75 -22.24
N ASP A 526 29.82 3.41 -21.42
CA ASP A 526 31.24 3.46 -21.76
C ASP A 526 31.63 2.51 -22.90
N ALA A 527 30.99 1.33 -22.96
CA ALA A 527 31.19 0.39 -24.07
C ALA A 527 30.60 0.92 -25.38
N CYS A 528 29.40 1.52 -25.33
CA CYS A 528 28.73 2.11 -26.49
C CYS A 528 29.49 3.32 -27.04
N THR A 529 29.96 4.23 -26.17
CA THR A 529 30.78 5.38 -26.59
C THR A 529 32.10 4.92 -27.18
N GLY A 530 32.76 3.93 -26.57
CA GLY A 530 33.98 3.34 -27.11
C GLY A 530 33.80 2.67 -28.48
N PHE A 531 32.65 2.05 -28.74
CA PHE A 531 32.32 1.52 -30.06
C PHE A 531 32.06 2.65 -31.08
N SER A 532 31.29 3.67 -30.68
CA SER A 532 30.99 4.83 -31.50
C SER A 532 32.26 5.61 -31.90
N GLU A 533 33.21 5.80 -30.98
CA GLU A 533 34.49 6.45 -31.26
C GLU A 533 35.33 5.65 -32.27
N ARG A 534 35.37 4.32 -32.15
CA ARG A 534 36.10 3.47 -33.11
C ARG A 534 35.49 3.54 -34.49
N TYR A 535 34.16 3.48 -34.57
CA TYR A 535 33.45 3.60 -35.84
C TYR A 535 33.69 4.97 -36.49
N THR A 536 33.65 6.04 -35.69
CA THR A 536 33.93 7.41 -36.17
C THR A 536 35.36 7.54 -36.70
N ARG A 537 36.36 6.97 -36.01
CA ARG A 537 37.75 6.96 -36.50
C ARG A 537 37.92 6.15 -37.77
N GLN A 538 37.29 4.97 -37.87
CA GLN A 538 37.32 4.17 -39.09
C GLN A 538 36.70 4.92 -40.26
N LEU A 539 35.56 5.58 -40.05
CA LEU A 539 34.92 6.40 -41.07
C LEU A 539 35.78 7.60 -41.48
N GLU A 540 36.43 8.26 -40.54
CA GLU A 540 37.38 9.36 -40.82
C GLU A 540 38.59 8.86 -41.62
N GLU A 541 39.16 7.71 -41.27
CA GLU A 541 40.25 7.06 -42.01
C GLU A 541 39.81 6.65 -43.43
N ASP A 542 38.60 6.10 -43.59
CA ASP A 542 38.05 5.72 -44.88
C ASP A 542 37.75 6.94 -45.77
N LEU A 543 37.23 8.03 -45.19
CA LEU A 543 37.00 9.29 -45.89
C LEU A 543 38.30 9.95 -46.35
N LEU A 544 39.33 9.97 -45.50
CA LEU A 544 40.66 10.49 -45.84
C LEU A 544 41.35 9.64 -46.92
N ASN A 545 41.16 8.32 -46.89
CA ASN A 545 41.72 7.40 -47.87
C ASN A 545 40.92 7.34 -49.18
N HIS A 546 39.73 7.94 -49.24
CA HIS A 546 38.87 7.90 -50.41
C HIS A 546 39.57 8.53 -51.63
N PRO A 547 39.52 7.90 -52.83
CA PRO A 547 40.25 8.34 -54.03
C PRO A 547 40.01 9.80 -54.42
N TYR A 548 38.85 10.34 -54.08
CA TYR A 548 38.49 11.74 -54.32
C TYR A 548 39.44 12.72 -53.62
N HIS A 549 39.82 12.46 -52.37
CA HIS A 549 40.76 13.31 -51.63
C HIS A 549 42.19 13.17 -52.15
N LYS A 550 42.61 11.95 -52.50
CA LYS A 550 43.91 11.70 -53.16
C LYS A 550 44.00 12.35 -54.55
N GLY A 551 42.88 12.49 -55.25
CA GLY A 551 42.80 13.19 -56.54
C GLY A 551 42.97 14.70 -56.39
N LYS A 552 42.39 15.29 -55.33
CA LYS A 552 42.48 16.73 -55.05
C LYS A 552 43.90 17.15 -54.67
N GLU A 553 44.59 16.40 -53.80
CA GLU A 553 46.01 16.69 -53.47
C GLU A 553 46.93 16.58 -54.70
N ARG A 554 46.62 15.69 -55.67
CA ARG A 554 47.36 15.63 -56.94
C ARG A 554 47.09 16.83 -57.84
N LEU A 555 45.87 17.37 -57.83
CA LEU A 555 45.54 18.58 -58.59
C LEU A 555 46.20 19.82 -57.98
N ASP A 556 46.19 19.94 -56.65
CA ASP A 556 46.79 21.08 -55.94
C ASP A 556 48.34 21.03 -55.96
N ALA A 557 48.94 19.88 -56.28
CA ALA A 557 50.39 19.71 -56.44
C ALA A 557 50.91 19.99 -57.87
N LEU A 558 50.03 20.32 -58.81
CA LEU A 558 50.46 20.79 -60.13
C LEU A 558 50.98 22.23 -60.02
N PRO A 559 52.20 22.54 -60.49
CA PRO A 559 52.72 23.91 -60.45
C PRO A 559 51.83 24.83 -61.29
N ASP A 560 51.49 26.00 -60.73
CA ASP A 560 50.77 27.08 -61.43
C ASP A 560 51.48 27.36 -62.78
N GLN A 561 50.86 26.91 -63.87
CA GLN A 561 51.29 27.20 -65.24
C GLN A 561 50.47 28.35 -65.81
#